data_AF-A0A7S1M242-F1
#
_entry.id   AF-A0A7S1M242-F1
#
_cell.length_a   1.000
_cell.length_b   1.000
_cell.length_c   1.000
_cell.angle_alpha   90.00
_cell.angle_beta   90.00
_cell.angle_gamma   90.00
#
_symmetry.space_group_name_H-M   'P 1'
#
loop_
_entity.id
_entity.type
_entity.pdbx_description
1 polymer ?
#
loop_
_entity_poly.entity_id
_entity_poly.type
_entity_poly.pdbx_seq_one_letter_code
_entity_poly.pdbx_strand_id
1 'polypeptide(L)'
;MSQVTADLEYFKCDVCLTYFHRDIFCDHRRHCNGAGSTELNKRQAAAIADQLDRCESQKRQVKVPVAVLEKREDTKLRTELASEAYAAEQAAIRKKLAAIDADALLADLDGM
;
A
#
# COMPACT_ATOMS: atom_id res chain seq x y z
N MET A 1 -10.33 59.47 -16.37
CA MET A 1 -10.01 58.53 -15.28
C MET A 1 -11.30 58.20 -14.54
N SER A 2 -12.16 57.33 -15.09
CA SER A 2 -13.37 56.88 -14.40
C SER A 2 -13.02 55.65 -13.57
N GLN A 3 -13.27 55.72 -12.26
CA GLN A 3 -13.19 54.57 -11.37
C GLN A 3 -14.14 53.48 -11.87
N VAL A 4 -13.57 52.37 -12.32
CA VAL A 4 -14.30 51.13 -12.53
C VAL A 4 -14.48 50.51 -11.16
N THR A 5 -15.62 50.75 -10.51
CA THR A 5 -16.06 49.90 -9.41
C THR A 5 -16.56 48.62 -10.05
N ALA A 6 -15.74 47.57 -10.04
CA ALA A 6 -16.16 46.26 -10.46
C ALA A 6 -17.33 45.81 -9.57
N ASP A 7 -18.54 45.78 -10.13
CA ASP A 7 -19.70 45.18 -9.49
C ASP A 7 -19.38 43.69 -9.25
N LEU A 8 -19.00 43.34 -8.03
CA LEU A 8 -18.71 41.96 -7.63
C LEU A 8 -20.04 41.20 -7.55
N GLU A 9 -20.58 40.78 -8.69
CA GLU A 9 -21.77 39.95 -8.78
C GLU A 9 -21.44 38.53 -8.29
N TYR A 10 -21.87 38.21 -7.07
CA TYR A 10 -21.79 36.86 -6.51
C TYR A 10 -23.09 36.10 -6.73
N PHE A 11 -22.97 34.86 -7.21
CA PHE A 11 -24.08 33.94 -7.41
C PHE A 11 -23.96 32.75 -6.45
N LYS A 12 -25.09 32.34 -5.85
CA LYS A 12 -25.16 31.16 -4.98
C LYS A 12 -25.40 29.92 -5.81
N CYS A 13 -24.53 28.91 -5.67
CA CYS A 13 -24.76 27.60 -6.28
C CYS A 13 -25.93 26.91 -5.59
N ASP A 14 -26.89 26.41 -6.36
CA ASP A 14 -28.04 25.63 -5.91
C ASP A 14 -27.64 24.24 -5.38
N VAL A 15 -26.51 23.71 -5.85
CA VAL A 15 -26.04 22.35 -5.53
C VAL A 15 -25.21 22.30 -4.25
N CYS A 16 -24.21 23.19 -4.10
CA CYS A 16 -23.34 23.23 -2.90
C CYS A 16 -23.61 24.42 -1.98
N LEU A 17 -24.59 25.26 -2.29
CA LEU A 17 -25.03 26.41 -1.48
C LEU A 17 -23.94 27.46 -1.20
N THR A 18 -22.83 27.41 -1.94
CA THR A 18 -21.68 28.31 -1.80
C THR A 18 -21.77 29.47 -2.80
N TYR A 19 -21.27 30.65 -2.43
CA TYR A 19 -21.23 31.83 -3.30
C TYR A 19 -19.96 31.87 -4.15
N PHE A 20 -20.14 32.16 -5.44
CA PHE A 20 -19.04 32.30 -6.39
C PHE A 20 -19.18 33.59 -7.19
N HIS A 21 -18.06 34.18 -7.58
CA HIS A 21 -18.05 35.31 -8.50
C HIS A 21 -18.59 34.88 -9.88
N ARG A 22 -19.22 35.82 -10.61
CA ARG A 22 -19.77 35.60 -11.94
C ARG A 22 -18.84 34.84 -12.90
N ASP A 23 -17.56 35.19 -12.89
CA ASP A 23 -16.56 34.61 -13.80
C ASP A 23 -16.32 33.12 -13.57
N ILE A 24 -16.54 32.64 -12.34
CA ILE A 24 -16.27 31.26 -11.94
C ILE A 24 -17.58 30.46 -11.81
N PHE A 25 -18.70 31.13 -11.55
CA PHE A 25 -19.99 30.49 -11.26
C PHE A 25 -20.44 29.51 -12.35
N CYS A 26 -20.33 29.89 -13.63
CA CYS A 26 -20.75 29.04 -14.74
C CYS A 26 -19.90 27.77 -14.85
N ASP A 27 -18.58 27.86 -14.67
CA ASP A 27 -17.71 26.67 -14.72
C ASP A 27 -17.91 25.80 -13.49
N HIS A 28 -18.06 26.41 -12.30
CA HIS A 28 -18.38 25.70 -11.07
C HIS A 28 -19.69 24.92 -11.20
N ARG A 29 -20.79 25.55 -11.63
CA ARG A 29 -22.11 24.91 -11.71
C ARG A 29 -22.14 23.70 -12.64
N ARG A 30 -21.40 23.74 -13.75
CA ARG A 30 -21.27 22.60 -14.69
C ARG A 30 -20.58 21.38 -14.06
N HIS A 31 -19.80 21.61 -13.03
CA HIS A 31 -18.86 20.66 -12.44
C HIS A 31 -19.14 20.39 -10.95
N CYS A 32 -20.20 20.95 -10.41
CA CYS A 32 -20.53 20.85 -8.99
C CYS A 32 -21.41 19.62 -8.76
N ASN A 33 -20.90 18.66 -7.98
CA ASN A 33 -21.64 17.47 -7.56
C ASN A 33 -22.35 17.66 -6.20
N GLY A 34 -22.25 18.85 -5.60
CA GLY A 34 -22.83 19.17 -4.29
C GLY A 34 -21.84 19.07 -3.13
N ALA A 35 -22.23 19.68 -2.01
CA ALA A 35 -21.43 19.66 -0.80
C ALA A 35 -21.40 18.24 -0.20
N GLY A 36 -20.19 17.69 -0.01
CA GLY A 36 -20.01 16.35 0.55
C GLY A 36 -20.26 15.20 -0.43
N SER A 37 -20.38 15.46 -1.73
CA SER A 37 -20.45 14.40 -2.73
C SER A 37 -19.17 13.57 -2.76
N THR A 38 -19.32 12.25 -2.74
CA THR A 38 -18.25 11.26 -2.94
C THR A 38 -18.04 10.93 -4.41
N GLU A 39 -18.87 11.48 -5.30
CA GLU A 39 -18.81 11.22 -6.73
C GLU A 39 -17.72 12.06 -7.39
N LEU A 40 -16.87 11.39 -8.16
CA LEU A 40 -15.85 12.04 -8.96
C LEU A 40 -16.50 12.77 -10.14
N ASN A 41 -16.13 14.02 -10.32
CA ASN A 41 -16.51 14.74 -11.51
C ASN A 41 -15.69 14.23 -12.72
N LYS A 42 -16.23 14.36 -13.94
CA LYS A 42 -15.61 13.88 -15.18
C LYS A 42 -14.16 14.34 -15.36
N ARG A 43 -13.85 15.60 -15.03
CA ARG A 43 -12.47 16.13 -15.07
C ARG A 43 -11.55 15.43 -14.05
N GLN A 44 -12.05 15.17 -12.84
CA GLN A 44 -11.30 14.49 -11.80
C GLN A 44 -11.07 13.02 -12.14
N ALA A 45 -12.10 12.34 -12.66
CA ALA A 45 -12.00 10.96 -13.13
C ALA A 45 -10.98 10.83 -14.27
N ALA A 46 -10.99 11.76 -15.24
CA ALA A 46 -10.00 11.78 -16.31
C ALA A 46 -8.57 12.02 -15.80
N ALA A 47 -8.39 12.94 -14.84
CA ALA A 47 -7.08 13.19 -14.25
C ALA A 47 -6.53 11.98 -13.48
N ILE A 48 -7.41 11.25 -12.77
CA ILE A 48 -7.03 10.01 -12.07
C ILE A 48 -6.67 8.92 -13.08
N ALA A 49 -7.44 8.77 -14.17
CA ALA A 49 -7.13 7.81 -15.23
C ALA A 49 -5.75 8.09 -15.86
N ASP A 50 -5.45 9.34 -16.21
CA ASP A 50 -4.15 9.74 -16.76
C ASP A 50 -2.99 9.44 -15.78
N GLN A 51 -3.21 9.64 -14.48
CA GLN A 51 -2.21 9.32 -13.46
C GLN A 51 -1.98 7.81 -13.33
N LEU A 52 -3.04 7.01 -13.42
CA LEU A 52 -2.96 5.55 -13.39
C LEU A 52 -2.17 5.04 -14.61
N ASP A 53 -2.47 5.54 -15.81
CA ASP A 53 -1.76 5.15 -17.03
C ASP A 53 -0.25 5.47 -16.95
N ARG A 54 0.12 6.60 -16.34
CA ARG A 54 1.52 6.96 -16.08
C ARG A 54 2.18 6.03 -15.06
N CYS A 55 1.46 5.66 -14.00
CA CYS A 55 1.96 4.71 -13.00
C CYS A 55 2.16 3.31 -13.60
N GLU A 56 1.23 2.85 -14.44
CA GLU A 56 1.33 1.55 -15.09
C GLU A 56 2.47 1.48 -16.11
N SER A 57 2.65 2.55 -16.90
CA SER A 57 3.77 2.65 -17.83
C SER A 57 5.13 2.70 -17.10
N GLN A 58 5.22 3.34 -15.93
CA GLN A 58 6.42 3.31 -15.09
C GLN A 58 6.68 1.92 -14.49
N LYS A 59 5.65 1.20 -14.02
CA LYS A 59 5.81 -0.17 -13.50
C LYS A 59 6.35 -1.14 -14.55
N ARG A 60 5.93 -1.00 -15.81
CA ARG A 60 6.45 -1.80 -16.93
C ARG A 60 7.90 -1.47 -17.30
N GLN A 61 8.40 -0.29 -16.94
CA GLN A 61 9.76 0.17 -17.26
C GLN A 61 10.80 -0.15 -16.17
N VAL A 62 10.42 -0.72 -15.04
CA VAL A 62 11.39 -1.15 -14.02
C VAL A 62 12.13 -2.39 -14.54
N LYS A 63 13.17 -2.16 -15.34
CA LYS A 63 14.18 -3.18 -15.65
C LYS A 63 14.99 -3.41 -14.39
N VAL A 64 14.60 -4.40 -13.59
CA VAL A 64 15.40 -4.82 -12.43
C VAL A 64 16.75 -5.29 -12.95
N PRO A 65 17.88 -4.71 -12.51
CA PRO A 65 19.20 -5.15 -12.94
C PRO A 65 19.40 -6.62 -12.57
N VAL A 66 19.98 -7.41 -13.48
CA VAL A 66 20.20 -8.87 -13.30
C VAL A 66 20.92 -9.17 -11.99
N ALA A 67 21.90 -8.36 -11.60
CA ALA A 67 22.63 -8.49 -10.33
C ALA A 67 21.75 -8.38 -9.06
N VAL A 68 20.57 -7.76 -9.14
CA VAL A 68 19.61 -7.68 -8.02
C VAL A 68 18.71 -8.92 -7.97
N LEU A 69 18.46 -9.56 -9.11
CA LEU A 69 17.73 -10.83 -9.19
C LEU A 69 18.60 -11.98 -8.65
N GLU A 70 19.86 -12.06 -9.08
CA GLU A 70 20.82 -13.07 -8.60
C GLU A 70 20.97 -13.02 -7.07
N LYS A 71 21.12 -11.81 -6.50
CA LYS A 71 21.17 -11.64 -5.03
C LYS A 71 19.91 -12.14 -4.32
N ARG A 72 18.72 -11.99 -4.92
CA ARG A 72 17.47 -12.49 -4.33
C ARG A 72 17.41 -14.02 -4.36
N GLU A 73 17.88 -14.62 -5.44
CA GLU A 73 17.96 -16.09 -5.58
C GLU A 73 18.96 -16.66 -4.58
N ASP A 74 20.13 -16.04 -4.44
CA ASP A 74 21.12 -16.39 -3.42
C ASP A 74 20.55 -16.29 -2.01
N THR A 75 19.75 -15.26 -1.73
CA THR A 75 19.13 -15.08 -0.41
C THR A 75 18.13 -16.20 -0.13
N LYS A 76 17.28 -16.56 -1.09
CA LYS A 76 16.33 -17.68 -0.95
C LYS A 76 17.05 -18.99 -0.71
N LEU A 77 18.06 -19.29 -1.51
CA LEU A 77 18.85 -20.50 -1.42
C LEU A 77 19.58 -20.60 -0.07
N ARG A 78 20.11 -19.49 0.47
CA ARG A 78 20.67 -19.45 1.82
C ARG A 78 19.63 -19.72 2.92
N THR A 79 18.40 -19.25 2.72
CA THR A 79 17.30 -19.45 3.69
C THR A 79 16.87 -20.92 3.71
N GLU A 80 16.76 -21.53 2.53
CA GLU A 80 16.43 -22.95 2.34
C GLU A 80 17.49 -23.84 2.98
N LEU A 81 18.78 -23.64 2.67
CA LEU A 81 19.89 -24.40 3.26
C LEU A 81 19.94 -24.25 4.80
N ALA A 82 19.70 -23.05 5.33
CA ALA A 82 19.66 -22.84 6.77
C ALA A 82 18.49 -23.60 7.43
N SER A 83 17.34 -23.66 6.77
CA SER A 83 16.17 -24.40 7.25
C SER A 83 16.40 -25.92 7.26
N GLU A 84 17.07 -26.46 6.24
CA GLU A 84 17.44 -27.87 6.15
C GLU A 84 18.45 -28.27 7.23
N ALA A 85 19.49 -27.44 7.43
CA ALA A 85 20.48 -27.65 8.48
C ALA A 85 19.83 -27.65 9.88
N TYR A 86 18.95 -26.68 10.15
CA TYR A 86 18.23 -26.61 11.41
C TYR A 86 17.31 -27.83 11.64
N ALA A 87 16.62 -28.30 10.59
CA ALA A 87 15.80 -29.50 10.68
C ALA A 87 16.62 -30.76 10.98
N ALA A 88 17.81 -30.89 10.37
CA ALA A 88 18.74 -31.99 10.64
C ALA A 88 19.26 -31.96 12.09
N GLU A 89 19.62 -30.78 12.61
CA GLU A 89 20.02 -30.60 14.00
C GLU A 89 18.89 -30.95 14.98
N GLN A 90 17.66 -30.49 14.71
CA GLN A 90 16.51 -30.84 15.53
C GLN A 90 16.21 -32.33 15.53
N ALA A 91 16.35 -33.02 14.39
CA ALA A 91 16.18 -34.46 14.31
C ALA A 91 17.24 -35.20 15.14
N ALA A 92 18.50 -34.74 15.11
CA ALA A 92 19.57 -35.28 15.93
C ALA A 92 19.32 -35.06 17.42
N ILE A 93 18.85 -33.88 17.82
CA ILE A 93 18.48 -33.56 19.21
C ILE A 93 17.31 -34.43 19.66
N ARG A 94 16.25 -34.56 18.84
CA ARG A 94 15.10 -35.42 19.16
C ARG A 94 15.51 -36.88 19.31
N LYS A 95 16.42 -37.37 18.48
CA LYS A 95 16.96 -38.73 18.61
C LYS A 95 17.75 -38.91 19.90
N LYS A 96 18.54 -37.92 20.30
CA LYS A 96 19.24 -37.91 21.60
C LYS A 96 18.28 -37.86 22.78
N LEU A 97 17.24 -37.03 22.71
CA LEU A 97 16.21 -36.93 23.74
C LEU A 97 15.38 -38.21 23.85
N ALA A 98 15.04 -38.85 22.73
CA ALA A 98 14.32 -40.13 22.73
C ALA A 98 15.16 -41.31 23.22
N ALA A 99 16.50 -41.19 23.18
CA ALA A 99 17.41 -42.17 23.77
C ALA A 99 17.61 -41.97 25.28
N ILE A 100 17.18 -40.83 25.82
CA ILE A 100 17.16 -40.57 27.25
C ILE A 100 15.82 -41.08 27.77
N ASP A 101 15.86 -42.13 28.58
CA ASP A 101 14.65 -42.68 29.21
C ASP A 101 14.27 -41.79 30.39
N ALA A 102 13.41 -40.80 30.12
CA ALA A 102 13.03 -39.78 31.10
C ALA A 102 12.32 -40.39 32.33
N ASP A 103 11.64 -41.52 32.15
CA ASP A 103 10.95 -42.24 33.22
C ASP A 103 11.94 -42.94 34.18
N ALA A 104 13.09 -43.40 33.68
CA ALA A 104 14.15 -43.97 34.51
C ALA A 104 14.87 -42.89 35.34
N LEU A 105 15.09 -41.71 34.77
CA LEU A 105 15.66 -40.56 35.48
C LEU A 105 14.72 -39.98 36.54
N LEU A 106 13.41 -40.01 36.31
CA LEU A 106 12.41 -39.61 37.31
C LEU A 106 12.30 -40.63 38.45
N ALA A 107 12.38 -41.93 38.15
CA ALA A 107 12.36 -42.99 39.16
C ALA A 107 13.57 -42.95 40.12
N ASP A 108 14.76 -42.55 39.63
CA ASP A 108 15.95 -42.35 40.46
C ASP A 108 15.86 -41.12 41.39
N LEU A 109 15.00 -40.13 41.06
CA LEU A 109 14.78 -38.93 41.87
C LEU A 109 13.67 -39.10 42.92
N ASP A 110 12.62 -39.86 42.60
CA ASP A 110 11.54 -40.18 43.55
C ASP A 110 11.95 -41.28 44.57
N GLY A 111 13.10 -41.93 44.34
CA GLY A 111 13.71 -42.92 45.24
C GLY A 111 14.73 -42.38 46.25
N MET A 112 14.98 -41.06 46.27
CA MET A 112 15.78 -40.35 47.30
C MET A 112 14.90 -39.70 48.36
#